data_AF-A0A2U9B618-F1
#
_entry.id   AF-A0A2U9B618-F1
#
_cell.length_a   1.000
_cell.length_b   1.000
_cell.length_c   1.000
_cell.angle_alpha   90.00
_cell.angle_beta   90.00
_cell.angle_gamma   90.00
#
_symmetry.space_group_name_H-M   'P 1'
#
loop_
_entity.id
_entity.type
_entity.pdbx_description
1 polymer ?
#
loop_
_entity_poly.entity_id
_entity_poly.type
_entity_poly.pdbx_seq_one_letter_code
_entity_poly.pdbx_strand_id
1 'polypeptide(L)'
;MADMIRKLLPAGIPHMTKTGESDQADKELQLFVVLVTLRVLEKSGAIEVYRKESLIGHTIRLVPQILLGLTLKKKCCLNMKESKRVAKAVLKDLVRKFEGQLKYLTMMEHPAAQDAIVQSFQCKIQSHCDRLAAGPYRQWCDYLGFLAALGVILAISVVIVVTTLFALL
;
A
#
# COMPACT_ATOMS: atom_id res chain seq x y z
N MET A 1 4.03 -20.85 2.53
CA MET A 1 4.35 -19.57 1.86
C MET A 1 5.46 -19.73 0.82
N ALA A 2 6.60 -20.35 1.16
CA ALA A 2 7.71 -20.61 0.22
C ALA A 2 7.30 -21.42 -1.02
N ASP A 3 6.47 -22.46 -0.88
CA ASP A 3 5.95 -23.24 -2.02
C ASP A 3 5.00 -22.46 -2.93
N MET A 4 4.23 -21.50 -2.41
CA MET A 4 3.35 -20.66 -3.22
C MET A 4 4.16 -19.66 -4.04
N ILE A 5 5.21 -19.09 -3.45
CA ILE A 5 6.14 -18.20 -4.16
C ILE A 5 6.83 -18.97 -5.28
N ARG A 6 7.28 -20.22 -5.04
CA ARG A 6 7.85 -21.08 -6.09
C ARG A 6 6.87 -21.46 -7.19
N LYS A 7 5.56 -21.56 -6.91
CA LYS A 7 4.54 -21.82 -7.96
C LYS A 7 4.16 -20.59 -8.77
N LEU A 8 4.30 -19.39 -8.20
CA LEU A 8 4.02 -18.12 -8.86
C LEU A 8 5.20 -17.57 -9.68
N LEU A 9 6.43 -18.04 -9.40
CA LEU A 9 7.65 -17.61 -10.09
C LEU A 9 7.85 -18.19 -11.51
N PRO A 10 7.40 -19.43 -11.86
CA PRO A 10 7.58 -20.00 -13.20
C PRO A 10 6.36 -19.90 -14.12
N ALA A 11 5.18 -19.49 -13.64
CA ALA A 11 3.94 -19.47 -14.43
C ALA A 11 3.61 -18.08 -14.97
N GLY A 12 4.21 -17.72 -16.11
CA GLY A 12 3.60 -16.85 -17.12
C GLY A 12 3.16 -15.44 -16.71
N ILE A 13 4.12 -14.56 -16.42
CA ILE A 13 3.89 -13.11 -16.53
C ILE A 13 4.64 -12.63 -17.78
N PRO A 14 3.97 -11.94 -18.74
CA PRO A 14 4.58 -11.58 -20.02
C PRO A 14 5.86 -10.78 -19.81
N HIS A 15 6.95 -11.37 -20.26
CA HIS A 15 8.29 -10.83 -20.19
C HIS A 15 8.45 -9.80 -21.32
N MET A 16 8.25 -8.50 -21.04
CA MET A 16 8.75 -7.46 -21.93
C MET A 16 10.23 -7.23 -21.66
N THR A 17 11.06 -7.60 -22.63
CA THR A 17 12.52 -7.53 -22.62
C THR A 17 13.03 -6.13 -22.95
N LYS A 18 13.98 -5.63 -22.15
CA LYS A 18 15.36 -5.26 -22.53
C LYS A 18 15.87 -4.13 -21.61
N THR A 19 16.81 -4.43 -20.71
CA THR A 19 18.15 -3.83 -20.55
C THR A 19 18.61 -4.12 -19.11
N GLY A 20 19.77 -4.79 -18.97
CA GLY A 20 20.17 -5.58 -17.78
C GLY A 20 20.23 -4.93 -16.39
N GLU A 21 19.95 -3.63 -16.24
CA GLU A 21 19.79 -2.97 -14.93
C GLU A 21 18.34 -2.57 -14.61
N SER A 22 17.49 -2.28 -15.61
CA SER A 22 16.06 -2.04 -15.36
C SER A 22 15.33 -3.36 -15.08
N ASP A 23 15.73 -4.42 -15.78
CA ASP A 23 15.10 -5.75 -15.64
C ASP A 23 15.20 -6.30 -14.20
N GLN A 24 16.26 -5.98 -13.46
CA GLN A 24 16.43 -6.42 -12.07
C GLN A 24 15.52 -5.63 -11.11
N ALA A 25 15.43 -4.31 -11.27
CA ALA A 25 14.56 -3.47 -10.46
C ALA A 25 13.07 -3.79 -10.71
N ASP A 26 12.71 -4.11 -11.95
CA ASP A 26 11.36 -4.50 -12.33
C ASP A 26 10.99 -5.87 -11.76
N LYS A 27 11.93 -6.84 -11.76
CA LYS A 27 11.76 -8.14 -11.09
C LYS A 27 11.62 -7.99 -9.58
N GLU A 28 12.39 -7.11 -8.96
CA GLU A 28 12.29 -6.82 -7.52
C GLU A 28 10.95 -6.17 -7.16
N LEU A 29 10.47 -5.24 -7.99
CA LEU A 29 9.15 -4.64 -7.87
C LEU A 29 8.05 -5.69 -7.99
N GLN A 30 8.11 -6.52 -9.01
CA GLN A 30 7.16 -7.60 -9.22
C GLN A 30 7.14 -8.55 -8.02
N LEU A 31 8.31 -8.97 -7.52
CA LEU A 31 8.40 -9.84 -6.34
C LEU A 31 7.82 -9.16 -5.10
N PHE A 32 8.07 -7.87 -4.92
CA PHE A 32 7.51 -7.09 -3.82
C PHE A 32 5.98 -7.02 -3.90
N VAL A 33 5.42 -6.72 -5.07
CA VAL A 33 3.96 -6.67 -5.30
C VAL A 33 3.32 -8.04 -5.04
N VAL A 34 3.94 -9.12 -5.51
CA VAL A 34 3.49 -10.50 -5.24
C VAL A 34 3.49 -10.77 -3.73
N LEU A 35 4.56 -10.42 -3.02
CA LEU A 35 4.66 -10.63 -1.57
C LEU A 35 3.63 -9.81 -0.79
N VAL A 36 3.40 -8.55 -1.17
CA VAL A 36 2.37 -7.70 -0.54
C VAL A 36 0.99 -8.30 -0.77
N THR A 37 0.68 -8.72 -2.00
CA THR A 37 -0.61 -9.33 -2.38
C THR A 37 -0.85 -10.62 -1.60
N LEU A 38 0.11 -11.54 -1.57
CA LEU A 38 0.01 -12.77 -0.80
C LEU A 38 -0.18 -12.52 0.70
N ARG A 39 0.51 -11.53 1.27
CA ARG A 39 0.36 -11.18 2.70
C ARG A 39 -0.99 -10.56 3.04
N VAL A 40 -1.57 -9.77 2.13
CA VAL A 40 -2.93 -9.25 2.29
C VAL A 40 -3.93 -10.40 2.24
N LEU A 41 -3.79 -11.30 1.26
CA LEU A 41 -4.64 -12.50 1.15
C LEU A 41 -4.56 -13.37 2.40
N GLU A 42 -3.36 -13.69 2.87
CA GLU A 42 -3.14 -14.44 4.12
C GLU A 42 -3.82 -13.78 5.32
N LYS A 43 -3.62 -12.47 5.51
CA LYS A 43 -4.16 -11.74 6.66
C LYS A 43 -5.65 -11.43 6.57
N SER A 44 -6.23 -11.49 5.39
CA SER A 44 -7.68 -11.32 5.18
C SER A 44 -8.48 -12.57 5.54
N GLY A 45 -7.84 -13.68 5.93
CA GLY A 45 -8.52 -14.95 6.16
C GLY A 45 -8.89 -15.70 4.88
N ALA A 46 -8.52 -15.16 3.71
CA ALA A 46 -8.79 -15.77 2.40
C ALA A 46 -8.18 -17.18 2.24
N ILE A 47 -7.14 -17.50 3.01
CA ILE A 47 -6.49 -18.83 3.03
C ILE A 47 -7.33 -19.89 3.73
N GLU A 48 -8.14 -19.52 4.72
CA GLU A 48 -8.98 -20.48 5.44
C GLU A 48 -10.26 -20.82 4.66
N VAL A 49 -10.73 -19.89 3.82
CA VAL A 49 -12.01 -20.01 3.11
C VAL A 49 -11.85 -20.66 1.71
N TYR A 50 -10.67 -20.57 1.09
CA TYR A 50 -10.47 -21.00 -0.31
C TYR A 50 -9.25 -21.90 -0.52
N ARG A 51 -9.35 -22.82 -1.49
CA ARG A 51 -8.22 -23.68 -1.91
C ARG A 51 -7.05 -22.85 -2.39
N LYS A 52 -5.83 -23.31 -2.09
CA LYS A 52 -4.56 -22.71 -2.49
C LYS A 52 -4.47 -22.37 -3.99
N GLU A 53 -5.12 -23.16 -4.85
CA GLU A 53 -5.15 -22.96 -6.31
C GLU A 53 -5.97 -21.74 -6.73
N SER A 54 -7.12 -21.49 -6.08
CA SER A 54 -7.94 -20.30 -6.34
C SER A 54 -7.19 -19.03 -5.93
N LEU A 55 -6.53 -19.04 -4.77
CA LEU A 55 -5.68 -17.94 -4.30
C LEU A 55 -4.55 -17.60 -5.27
N ILE A 56 -3.92 -18.63 -5.86
CA ILE A 56 -2.89 -18.46 -6.88
C ILE A 56 -3.48 -17.78 -8.11
N GLY A 57 -4.63 -18.24 -8.61
CA GLY A 57 -5.31 -17.62 -9.75
C GLY A 57 -5.65 -16.14 -9.53
N HIS A 58 -6.17 -15.79 -8.35
CA HIS A 58 -6.47 -14.40 -8.01
C HIS A 58 -5.21 -13.54 -7.90
N THR A 59 -4.12 -14.08 -7.36
CA THR A 59 -2.83 -13.39 -7.28
C THR A 59 -2.27 -13.11 -8.68
N ILE A 60 -2.33 -14.12 -9.57
CA ILE A 60 -1.88 -13.99 -10.97
C ILE A 60 -2.71 -12.93 -11.72
N ARG A 61 -4.00 -12.80 -11.43
CA ARG A 61 -4.85 -11.77 -12.05
C ARG A 61 -4.59 -10.36 -11.51
N LEU A 62 -4.37 -10.22 -10.20
CA LEU A 62 -4.17 -8.92 -9.53
C LEU A 62 -2.82 -8.28 -9.84
N VAL A 63 -1.75 -9.06 -9.76
CA VAL A 63 -0.38 -8.53 -9.79
C VAL A 63 -0.10 -7.71 -11.06
N PRO A 64 -0.47 -8.17 -12.28
CA PRO A 64 -0.30 -7.38 -13.49
C PRO A 64 -1.07 -6.05 -13.47
N GLN A 65 -2.32 -6.06 -12.96
CA GLN A 65 -3.14 -4.85 -12.87
C GLN A 65 -2.56 -3.83 -11.88
N ILE A 66 -2.04 -4.31 -10.75
CA ILE A 66 -1.35 -3.46 -9.77
C ILE A 66 -0.12 -2.85 -10.41
N LEU A 67 0.72 -3.66 -11.07
CA LEU A 67 1.96 -3.21 -11.72
C LEU A 67 1.70 -2.17 -12.82
N LEU A 68 0.67 -2.36 -13.65
CA LEU A 68 0.35 -1.45 -14.74
C LEU A 68 0.03 -0.02 -14.28
N GLY A 69 -0.58 0.15 -13.11
CA GLY A 69 -0.90 1.48 -12.58
C GLY A 69 0.15 2.07 -11.64
N LEU A 70 1.31 1.42 -11.48
CA LEU A 70 2.40 1.97 -10.69
C LEU A 70 3.32 2.82 -11.56
N THR A 71 3.29 4.13 -11.36
CA THR A 71 4.21 5.09 -12.01
C THR A 71 5.44 5.31 -11.14
N LEU A 72 6.33 4.34 -11.05
CA LEU A 72 7.53 4.47 -10.21
C LEU A 72 8.64 5.25 -10.94
N LYS A 73 8.99 6.41 -10.39
CA LYS A 73 10.17 7.17 -10.84
C LYS A 73 11.43 6.51 -10.26
N LYS A 74 12.12 5.69 -11.07
CA LYS A 74 13.45 5.07 -10.89
C LYS A 74 13.88 4.65 -9.46
N LYS A 75 14.23 3.36 -9.32
CA LYS A 75 14.90 2.74 -8.17
C LYS A 75 14.21 2.99 -6.83
N CYS A 76 13.00 2.43 -6.68
CA CYS A 76 12.45 2.19 -5.36
C CYS A 76 13.29 1.08 -4.71
N CYS A 77 14.07 1.39 -3.67
CA CYS A 77 14.84 0.39 -2.91
C CYS A 77 13.88 -0.46 -2.07
N LEU A 78 13.29 -1.47 -2.70
CA LEU A 78 12.25 -2.29 -2.12
C LEU A 78 12.84 -3.30 -1.14
N ASN A 79 12.75 -2.97 0.14
CA ASN A 79 13.11 -3.92 1.18
C ASN A 79 12.00 -4.94 1.39
N MET A 80 12.28 -6.22 1.15
CA MET A 80 11.33 -7.31 1.34
C MET A 80 10.80 -7.40 2.79
N LYS A 81 11.52 -6.86 3.78
CA LYS A 81 11.03 -6.73 5.16
C LYS A 81 9.86 -5.73 5.28
N GLU A 82 9.88 -4.65 4.49
CA GLU A 82 8.85 -3.61 4.48
C GLU A 82 7.55 -4.05 3.79
N SER A 83 7.58 -5.12 2.99
CA SER A 83 6.37 -5.71 2.39
C SER A 83 5.31 -6.06 3.45
N LYS A 84 5.71 -6.39 4.69
CA LYS A 84 4.77 -6.64 5.81
C LYS A 84 4.00 -5.39 6.19
N ARG A 85 4.69 -4.26 6.22
CA ARG A 85 4.14 -2.96 6.62
C ARG A 85 3.21 -2.44 5.54
N VAL A 86 3.63 -2.53 4.28
CA VAL A 86 2.77 -2.16 3.13
C VAL A 86 1.54 -3.05 3.07
N ALA A 87 1.68 -4.37 3.23
CA ALA A 87 0.54 -5.29 3.28
C ALA A 87 -0.46 -4.96 4.40
N LYS A 88 0.03 -4.61 5.60
CA LYS A 88 -0.84 -4.14 6.70
C LYS A 88 -1.56 -2.83 6.34
N ALA A 89 -0.88 -1.89 5.70
CA ALA A 89 -1.46 -0.62 5.30
C ALA A 89 -2.54 -0.78 4.22
N VAL A 90 -2.28 -1.66 3.24
CA VAL A 90 -3.27 -2.05 2.21
C VAL A 90 -4.47 -2.72 2.87
N LEU A 91 -4.24 -3.70 3.74
CA LEU A 91 -5.33 -4.38 4.45
C LEU A 91 -6.19 -3.40 5.26
N LYS A 92 -5.56 -2.46 5.98
CA LYS A 92 -6.28 -1.43 6.75
C LYS A 92 -7.13 -0.52 5.84
N ASP A 93 -6.60 -0.15 4.68
CA ASP A 93 -7.31 0.67 3.69
C ASP A 93 -8.54 -0.06 3.15
N LEU A 94 -8.38 -1.34 2.82
CA LEU A 94 -9.46 -2.20 2.35
C LEU A 94 -10.52 -2.40 3.44
N VAL A 95 -10.13 -2.69 4.68
CA VAL A 95 -11.06 -2.82 5.82
C VAL A 95 -11.89 -1.55 5.99
N ARG A 96 -11.27 -0.37 5.82
CA ARG A 96 -11.99 0.90 5.90
C ARG A 96 -12.94 1.10 4.72
N LYS A 97 -12.52 0.78 3.49
CA LYS A 97 -13.35 0.94 2.28
C LYS A 97 -14.54 -0.01 2.23
N PHE A 98 -14.40 -1.18 2.84
CA PHE A 98 -15.39 -2.25 2.80
C PHE A 98 -16.05 -2.52 4.16
N GLU A 99 -16.02 -1.52 5.05
CA GLU A 99 -16.73 -1.53 6.35
C GLU A 99 -16.50 -2.82 7.19
N GLY A 100 -15.25 -3.32 7.20
CA GLY A 100 -14.88 -4.51 7.97
C GLY A 100 -15.24 -5.86 7.32
N GLN A 101 -16.01 -5.89 6.23
CA GLN A 101 -16.35 -7.12 5.53
C GLN A 101 -15.25 -7.56 4.56
N LEU A 102 -14.11 -8.03 5.09
CA LEU A 102 -13.00 -8.46 4.24
C LEU A 102 -13.05 -9.93 3.81
N LYS A 103 -14.18 -10.39 3.25
CA LYS A 103 -14.13 -11.57 2.35
C LYS A 103 -13.55 -11.13 1.01
N TYR A 104 -12.25 -10.85 1.03
CA TYR A 104 -11.52 -10.22 -0.06
C TYR A 104 -11.69 -10.98 -1.38
N LEU A 105 -11.73 -12.31 -1.34
CA LEU A 105 -11.98 -13.15 -2.52
C LEU A 105 -13.40 -13.03 -3.08
N THR A 106 -14.43 -12.95 -2.22
CA THR A 106 -15.81 -12.70 -2.65
C THR A 106 -15.95 -11.29 -3.25
N MET A 107 -15.20 -10.32 -2.74
CA MET A 107 -15.14 -8.97 -3.31
C MET A 107 -14.41 -8.93 -4.66
N MET A 108 -13.44 -9.81 -4.89
CA MET A 108 -12.73 -9.90 -6.17
C MET A 108 -13.59 -10.44 -7.33
N GLU A 109 -14.76 -11.03 -7.05
CA GLU A 109 -15.71 -11.43 -8.09
C GLU A 109 -16.46 -10.23 -8.68
N HIS A 110 -16.59 -9.14 -7.91
CA HIS A 110 -17.20 -7.91 -8.38
C HIS A 110 -16.16 -6.99 -9.06
N PRO A 111 -16.37 -6.58 -10.33
CA PRO A 111 -15.39 -5.77 -11.06
C PRO A 111 -15.10 -4.43 -10.37
N ALA A 112 -16.13 -3.74 -9.86
CA ALA A 112 -15.95 -2.48 -9.15
C ALA A 112 -15.14 -2.62 -7.84
N ALA A 113 -15.29 -3.75 -7.14
CA ALA A 113 -14.52 -4.02 -5.93
C ALA A 113 -13.09 -4.45 -6.26
N GLN A 114 -12.88 -5.18 -7.35
CA GLN A 114 -11.54 -5.47 -7.87
C GLN A 114 -10.77 -4.19 -8.21
N ASP A 115 -11.41 -3.20 -8.84
CA ASP A 115 -10.76 -1.92 -9.14
C ASP A 115 -10.41 -1.14 -7.86
N ALA A 116 -11.34 -1.07 -6.91
CA ALA A 116 -11.10 -0.43 -5.62
C ALA A 116 -9.94 -1.09 -4.84
N ILE A 117 -9.85 -2.42 -4.95
CA ILE A 117 -8.75 -3.23 -4.42
C ILE A 117 -7.44 -2.83 -5.11
N VAL A 118 -7.37 -2.90 -6.44
CA VAL A 118 -6.18 -2.58 -7.23
C VAL A 118 -5.69 -1.16 -6.91
N GLN A 119 -6.60 -0.20 -6.81
CA GLN A 119 -6.28 1.18 -6.43
C GLN A 119 -5.71 1.29 -5.01
N SER A 120 -6.24 0.54 -4.04
CA SER A 120 -5.66 0.51 -2.68
C SER A 120 -4.23 -0.03 -2.69
N PHE A 121 -3.95 -1.07 -3.46
CA PHE A 121 -2.60 -1.59 -3.64
C PHE A 121 -1.68 -0.56 -4.29
N GLN A 122 -2.08 0.00 -5.44
CA GLN A 122 -1.32 1.00 -6.16
C GLN A 122 -1.01 2.21 -5.28
N CYS A 123 -2.02 2.78 -4.63
CA CYS A 123 -1.86 3.95 -3.76
C CYS A 123 -0.84 3.71 -2.64
N LYS A 124 -0.93 2.58 -1.92
CA LYS A 124 -0.01 2.30 -0.80
C LYS A 124 1.40 1.93 -1.25
N ILE A 125 1.54 1.21 -2.36
CA ILE A 125 2.85 0.84 -2.91
C ILE A 125 3.54 2.08 -3.51
N GLN A 126 2.80 2.88 -4.28
CA GLN A 126 3.24 4.16 -4.83
C GLN A 126 3.67 5.12 -3.71
N SER A 127 2.81 5.33 -2.71
CA SER A 127 3.13 6.19 -1.55
C SER A 127 4.36 5.70 -0.79
N HIS A 128 4.53 4.39 -0.64
CA HIS A 128 5.73 3.83 -0.02
C HIS A 128 6.98 4.12 -0.85
N CYS A 129 6.93 3.95 -2.16
CA CYS A 129 8.04 4.25 -3.05
C CYS A 129 8.35 5.74 -3.13
N ASP A 130 7.34 6.60 -3.18
CA ASP A 130 7.51 8.06 -3.15
C ASP A 130 8.18 8.51 -1.84
N ARG A 131 7.83 7.87 -0.71
CA ARG A 131 8.49 8.12 0.58
C ARG A 131 9.95 7.67 0.59
N LEU A 132 10.27 6.57 -0.07
CA LEU A 132 11.65 6.09 -0.20
C LEU A 132 12.47 7.02 -1.11
N ALA A 133 11.87 7.53 -2.19
CA ALA A 133 12.51 8.44 -3.13
C ALA A 133 12.69 9.86 -2.58
N ALA A 134 11.78 10.34 -1.72
CA ALA A 134 11.82 11.69 -1.16
C ALA A 134 12.91 11.91 -0.08
N GLY A 135 13.60 10.86 0.35
CA GLY A 135 14.58 10.92 1.43
C GLY A 135 13.97 11.29 2.79
N PRO A 136 14.79 11.33 3.87
CA PRO A 136 14.30 11.65 5.21
C PRO A 136 13.74 13.07 5.34
N TYR A 137 14.11 13.99 4.44
CA TYR A 137 13.83 15.42 4.56
C TYR A 137 12.33 15.77 4.48
N ARG A 138 11.56 15.04 3.68
CA ARG A 138 10.11 15.32 3.51
C ARG A 138 9.30 15.02 4.78
N GLN A 139 9.70 13.99 5.53
CA GLN A 139 9.04 13.62 6.78
C GLN A 139 9.27 14.67 7.90
N TRP A 140 10.38 15.42 7.82
CA TRP A 140 10.65 16.54 8.73
C TRP A 140 9.79 17.76 8.39
N CYS A 141 9.56 18.06 7.11
CA CYS A 141 8.69 19.16 6.70
C CYS A 141 7.24 18.98 7.18
N ASP A 142 6.69 17.76 7.13
CA ASP A 142 5.34 17.48 7.65
C ASP A 142 5.26 17.68 9.18
N TYR A 143 6.33 17.31 9.91
CA TYR A 143 6.44 17.54 11.36
C TYR A 143 6.55 19.02 11.72
N LEU A 144 7.34 19.78 10.97
CA LEU A 144 7.46 21.23 11.10
C LEU A 144 6.12 21.93 10.82
N GLY A 145 5.39 21.48 9.80
CA GLY A 145 4.04 21.98 9.51
C GLY A 145 3.05 21.71 10.66
N PHE A 146 3.10 20.51 11.25
CA PHE A 146 2.25 20.16 12.40
C PHE A 146 2.59 20.97 13.66
N LEU A 147 3.89 21.19 13.94
CA LEU A 147 4.34 22.05 15.03
C LEU A 147 3.89 23.50 14.85
N ALA A 148 3.96 24.02 13.62
CA ALA A 148 3.45 25.35 13.30
C ALA A 148 1.94 25.45 13.52
N ALA A 149 1.17 24.44 13.09
CA ALA A 149 -0.28 24.40 13.29
C ALA A 149 -0.68 24.35 14.78
N LEU A 150 0.01 23.54 15.59
CA LEU A 150 -0.19 23.51 17.04
C LEU A 150 0.09 24.87 17.70
N GLY A 151 1.14 25.56 17.25
CA GLY A 151 1.46 26.92 17.71
C GLY A 151 0.34 27.92 17.44
N VAL A 152 -0.27 27.86 16.24
CA VAL A 152 -1.41 28.72 15.88
C VAL A 152 -2.63 28.42 16.75
N ILE A 153 -2.94 27.14 16.98
CA ILE A 153 -4.07 26.73 17.83
C ILE A 153 -3.88 27.22 19.27
N LEU A 154 -2.66 27.08 19.82
CA LEU A 154 -2.33 27.60 21.15
C LEU A 154 -2.49 29.12 21.22
N ALA A 155 -2.00 29.86 20.23
CA ALA A 155 -2.16 31.32 20.19
C ALA A 155 -3.64 31.74 20.15
N ILE A 156 -4.46 31.10 19.32
CA ILE A 156 -5.91 31.35 19.26
C ILE A 156 -6.56 31.05 20.61
N SER A 157 -6.20 29.93 21.25
CA SER A 157 -6.75 29.58 22.56
C SER A 157 -6.43 30.62 23.63
N VAL A 158 -5.21 31.19 23.62
CA VAL A 158 -4.82 32.27 24.54
C VAL A 158 -5.63 33.54 24.27
N VAL A 159 -5.82 33.93 23.00
CA VAL A 159 -6.62 35.11 22.65
C VAL A 159 -8.07 34.96 23.12
N ILE A 160 -8.66 33.77 22.96
CA ILE A 160 -10.02 33.49 23.44
C ILE A 160 -10.09 33.59 24.96
N VAL A 161 -9.11 33.04 25.69
CA VAL A 161 -9.09 33.11 27.17
C VAL A 161 -8.92 34.55 27.66
N VAL A 162 -8.03 35.34 27.04
CA VAL A 162 -7.80 36.74 27.43
C VAL A 162 -9.03 37.60 27.15
N THR A 163 -9.66 37.43 25.98
CA THR A 163 -10.86 38.20 25.60
C THR A 163 -12.06 37.86 26.48
N THR A 164 -12.26 36.58 26.79
CA THR A 164 -13.33 36.15 27.72
C THR A 164 -13.09 36.63 29.15
N LEU A 165 -11.85 36.60 29.65
CA LEU A 165 -11.50 37.13 30.97
C LEU A 165 -11.73 38.64 31.05
N PHE A 166 -11.35 39.40 30.02
CA PHE A 166 -11.56 40.85 29.97
C PHE A 166 -13.04 41.23 29.91
N ALA A 167 -13.88 40.43 29.25
CA ALA A 167 -15.32 40.65 29.20
C ALA A 167 -16.06 40.32 30.53
N LEU A 168 -15.40 39.58 31.43
CA LEU A 168 -15.93 39.21 32.75
C LEU A 168 -15.51 40.15 33.88
N LEU A 169 -14.53 41.03 33.63
CA LEU A 169 -14.01 42.07 34.54
C LEU A 169 -14.77 43.39 34.33
#